data_AF-A0A139NMB1-F1
#
_entry.id   AF-A0A139NMB1-F1
#
_cell.length_a   1.000
_cell.length_b   1.000
_cell.length_c   1.000
_cell.angle_alpha   90.00
_cell.angle_beta   90.00
_cell.angle_gamma   90.00
#
_symmetry.space_group_name_H-M   'P 1'
#
loop_
_entity.id
_entity.type
_entity.pdbx_description
1 polymer ?
#
loop_
_entity_poly.entity_id
_entity_poly.type
_entity_poly.pdbx_seq_one_letter_code
_entity_poly.pdbx_strand_id
1 'polypeptide(L)'
;MSDLHIDSNQFGAFEIETLIQTLQDENIDHLHIAGDISNDFKNISQPFINQLCHHFPVSYNLGNHDMLGMSEEEIRQREIQIQQFGDRQLVSLSGWYDYSFVPEKSEEEHLKNKLLYWFDRRLERTESDPTITNHILSQLESVLQQTTSPILLSLHFVPHDDFILHHPYFERFNAFLGSRHFHTVFKKYPITDVIFGHTHHRFGSRMVEGIRYHARPLGYVREWELCKDFLKTFPSYRFKEDYHPYKRYRKIQHVPEFIEFKKKQLKKEFQDALTILDL
;
A
#
# COMPACT_ATOMS: atom_id res chain seq x y z
N MET A 1 -3.70 -6.34 3.48
CA MET A 1 -3.40 -6.09 2.04
C MET A 1 -3.21 -4.61 1.81
N SER A 2 -2.67 -4.18 0.66
CA SER A 2 -2.60 -2.76 0.27
C SER A 2 -2.55 -2.63 -1.25
N ASP A 3 -2.74 -1.40 -1.76
CA ASP A 3 -2.55 -1.05 -3.17
C ASP A 3 -3.43 -1.89 -4.09
N LEU A 4 -4.70 -2.05 -3.73
CA LEU A 4 -5.65 -2.85 -4.49
C LEU A 4 -6.01 -2.17 -5.81
N HIS A 5 -6.07 -0.83 -5.82
CA HIS A 5 -6.37 -0.01 -7.01
C HIS A 5 -7.54 -0.59 -7.83
N ILE A 6 -8.64 -0.93 -7.18
CA ILE A 6 -9.71 -1.78 -7.74
C ILE A 6 -10.37 -1.15 -8.98
N ASP A 7 -10.35 0.17 -9.09
CA ASP A 7 -10.78 0.94 -10.25
C ASP A 7 -9.83 0.75 -11.45
N SER A 8 -8.52 0.91 -11.20
CA SER A 8 -7.47 0.80 -12.22
C SER A 8 -7.23 -0.64 -12.65
N ASN A 9 -7.39 -1.58 -11.72
CA ASN A 9 -7.26 -3.02 -11.93
C ASN A 9 -8.54 -3.66 -12.45
N GLN A 10 -9.62 -2.89 -12.60
CA GLN A 10 -10.91 -3.30 -13.16
C GLN A 10 -11.49 -4.51 -12.42
N PHE A 11 -11.54 -4.46 -11.10
CA PHE A 11 -12.16 -5.52 -10.31
C PHE A 11 -13.65 -5.61 -10.67
N GLY A 12 -14.04 -6.73 -11.27
CA GLY A 12 -15.44 -7.11 -11.47
C GLY A 12 -15.88 -8.15 -10.45
N ALA A 13 -17.06 -8.73 -10.68
CA ALA A 13 -17.60 -9.80 -9.83
C ALA A 13 -16.60 -10.96 -9.65
N PHE A 14 -15.95 -11.38 -10.74
CA PHE A 14 -14.97 -12.47 -10.70
C PHE A 14 -13.77 -12.16 -9.80
N GLU A 15 -13.16 -10.98 -9.92
CA GLU A 15 -12.02 -10.58 -9.09
C GLU A 15 -12.43 -10.49 -7.61
N ILE A 16 -13.59 -9.90 -7.31
CA ILE A 16 -14.07 -9.73 -5.94
C ILE A 16 -14.42 -11.08 -5.30
N GLU A 17 -15.14 -11.95 -6.02
CA GLU A 17 -15.46 -13.31 -5.56
C GLU A 17 -14.19 -14.14 -5.34
N THR A 18 -13.21 -14.02 -6.25
CA THR A 18 -11.92 -14.69 -6.09
C THR A 18 -11.18 -14.20 -4.84
N LEU A 19 -11.21 -12.90 -4.57
CA LEU A 19 -10.61 -12.34 -3.35
C LEU A 19 -11.30 -12.88 -2.09
N ILE A 20 -12.64 -12.85 -2.06
CA ILE A 20 -13.43 -13.38 -0.92
C ILE A 20 -13.13 -14.86 -0.69
N GLN A 21 -13.15 -15.68 -1.74
CA GLN A 21 -12.85 -17.11 -1.63
C GLN A 21 -11.40 -17.34 -1.17
N THR A 22 -10.46 -16.52 -1.66
CA THR A 22 -9.06 -16.60 -1.22
C THR A 22 -8.95 -16.34 0.28
N LEU A 23 -9.60 -15.30 0.79
CA LEU A 23 -9.60 -14.96 2.21
C LEU A 23 -10.28 -16.05 3.06
N GLN A 24 -11.37 -16.65 2.57
CA GLN A 24 -12.04 -17.78 3.24
C GLN A 24 -11.15 -19.02 3.29
N ASP A 25 -10.49 -19.37 2.19
CA ASP A 25 -9.63 -20.54 2.10
C ASP A 25 -8.38 -20.41 3.01
N GLU A 26 -7.90 -19.20 3.22
CA GLU A 26 -6.83 -18.87 4.18
C GLU A 26 -7.33 -18.71 5.62
N ASN A 27 -8.62 -18.93 5.89
CA ASN A 27 -9.27 -18.77 7.20
C ASN A 27 -9.06 -17.38 7.83
N ILE A 28 -9.19 -16.32 7.03
CA ILE A 28 -9.03 -14.96 7.52
C ILE A 28 -10.25 -14.53 8.33
N ASP A 29 -10.03 -14.21 9.60
CA ASP A 29 -11.08 -13.73 10.52
C ASP A 29 -11.30 -12.21 10.47
N HIS A 30 -10.28 -11.44 10.06
CA HIS A 30 -10.34 -9.99 9.93
C HIS A 30 -9.43 -9.52 8.79
N LEU A 31 -9.95 -8.65 7.91
CA LEU A 31 -9.15 -8.04 6.85
C LEU A 31 -8.81 -6.58 7.18
N HIS A 32 -7.51 -6.26 7.22
CA HIS A 32 -7.06 -4.87 7.19
C HIS A 32 -6.50 -4.48 5.81
N ILE A 33 -6.94 -3.33 5.28
CA ILE A 33 -6.46 -2.77 4.01
C ILE A 33 -5.63 -1.50 4.27
N ALA A 34 -4.32 -1.57 4.04
CA ALA A 34 -3.34 -0.53 4.34
C ALA A 34 -3.22 0.50 3.20
N GLY A 35 -4.35 1.08 2.81
CA GLY A 35 -4.43 2.15 1.82
C GLY A 35 -4.41 1.71 0.36
N ASP A 36 -4.70 2.70 -0.49
CA ASP A 36 -4.80 2.63 -1.94
C ASP A 36 -5.80 1.58 -2.43
N ILE A 37 -7.05 1.76 -2.01
CA ILE A 37 -8.17 0.93 -2.45
C ILE A 37 -8.59 1.38 -3.84
N SER A 38 -8.85 2.68 -4.04
CA SER A 38 -9.19 3.28 -5.34
C SER A 38 -8.97 4.80 -5.36
N ASN A 39 -9.12 5.44 -6.53
CA ASN A 39 -9.10 6.90 -6.66
C ASN A 39 -10.43 7.59 -6.28
N ASP A 40 -11.46 6.85 -5.87
CA ASP A 40 -12.74 7.41 -5.44
C ASP A 40 -13.23 6.68 -4.20
N PHE A 41 -12.83 7.19 -3.04
CA PHE A 41 -13.12 6.53 -1.78
C PHE A 41 -14.63 6.37 -1.55
N LYS A 42 -15.42 7.40 -1.87
CA LYS A 42 -16.85 7.43 -1.54
C LYS A 42 -17.67 6.52 -2.45
N ASN A 43 -17.40 6.55 -3.76
CA ASN A 43 -18.25 5.87 -4.74
C ASN A 43 -17.71 4.50 -5.17
N ILE A 44 -16.42 4.20 -4.91
CA ILE A 44 -15.79 2.93 -5.29
C ILE A 44 -15.28 2.18 -4.07
N SER A 45 -14.41 2.78 -3.24
CA SER A 45 -13.83 2.07 -2.09
C SER A 45 -14.89 1.69 -1.05
N GLN A 46 -15.79 2.59 -0.68
CA GLN A 46 -16.79 2.33 0.36
C GLN A 46 -17.79 1.22 -0.03
N PRO A 47 -18.39 1.18 -1.26
CA PRO A 47 -19.20 0.04 -1.68
C PRO A 47 -18.45 -1.29 -1.67
N PHE A 48 -17.18 -1.28 -2.11
CA PHE A 48 -16.33 -2.48 -2.07
C PHE A 48 -16.07 -2.96 -0.63
N ILE A 49 -15.71 -2.06 0.28
CA ILE A 49 -15.55 -2.38 1.71
C ILE A 49 -16.85 -2.94 2.28
N ASN A 50 -17.99 -2.31 2.00
CA ASN A 50 -19.30 -2.77 2.48
C ASN A 50 -19.63 -4.17 1.94
N GLN A 51 -19.27 -4.48 0.69
CA GLN A 51 -19.43 -5.82 0.13
C GLN A 51 -18.60 -6.84 0.91
N LEU A 52 -17.32 -6.57 1.17
CA LEU A 52 -16.45 -7.44 1.96
C LEU A 52 -16.94 -7.61 3.41
N CYS A 53 -17.54 -6.58 4.02
CA CYS A 53 -18.09 -6.62 5.36
C CYS A 53 -19.21 -7.67 5.56
N HIS A 54 -19.84 -8.17 4.49
CA HIS A 54 -20.79 -9.27 4.58
C HIS A 54 -20.13 -10.63 4.87
N HIS A 55 -18.80 -10.74 4.68
CA HIS A 55 -18.03 -11.97 4.83
C HIS A 55 -17.06 -11.90 6.02
N PHE A 56 -16.46 -10.73 6.27
CA PHE A 56 -15.45 -10.55 7.32
C PHE A 56 -15.56 -9.15 7.93
N PRO A 57 -15.19 -8.95 9.20
CA PRO A 57 -14.76 -7.65 9.69
C PRO A 57 -13.66 -7.05 8.80
N VAL A 58 -13.87 -5.80 8.36
CA VAL A 58 -12.90 -5.07 7.53
C VAL A 58 -12.54 -3.74 8.20
N SER A 59 -11.24 -3.45 8.28
CA SER A 59 -10.75 -2.12 8.63
C SER A 59 -9.69 -1.64 7.63
N TYR A 60 -9.38 -0.35 7.67
CA TYR A 60 -8.46 0.25 6.70
C TYR A 60 -7.81 1.53 7.26
N ASN A 61 -6.64 1.87 6.74
CA ASN A 61 -6.12 3.24 6.73
C ASN A 61 -6.16 3.79 5.30
N LEU A 62 -6.06 5.11 5.15
CA LEU A 62 -6.06 5.73 3.82
C LEU A 62 -4.68 5.62 3.18
N GLY A 63 -4.63 5.41 1.87
CA GLY A 63 -3.49 5.72 1.02
C GLY A 63 -3.65 7.06 0.33
N ASN A 64 -2.64 7.50 -0.44
CA ASN A 64 -2.71 8.77 -1.15
C ASN A 64 -3.80 8.78 -2.23
N HIS A 65 -4.10 7.64 -2.84
CA HIS A 65 -5.17 7.54 -3.83
C HIS A 65 -6.56 7.64 -3.18
N ASP A 66 -6.72 7.09 -1.98
CA ASP A 66 -7.99 7.17 -1.25
C ASP A 66 -8.32 8.61 -0.80
N MET A 67 -7.30 9.44 -0.57
CA MET A 67 -7.45 10.84 -0.19
C MET A 67 -7.95 11.73 -1.34
N LEU A 68 -8.01 11.24 -2.58
CA LEU A 68 -8.40 12.05 -3.72
C LEU A 68 -9.85 12.54 -3.57
N GLY A 69 -10.02 13.87 -3.55
CA GLY A 69 -11.32 14.52 -3.40
C GLY A 69 -11.83 14.63 -1.96
N MET A 70 -11.04 14.19 -0.97
CA MET A 70 -11.33 14.47 0.45
C MET A 70 -10.82 15.86 0.86
N SER A 71 -11.53 16.48 1.78
CA SER A 71 -11.05 17.67 2.48
C SER A 71 -9.97 17.32 3.52
N GLU A 72 -9.13 18.29 3.87
CA GLU A 72 -8.11 18.14 4.92
C GLU A 72 -8.72 17.63 6.26
N GLU A 73 -9.91 18.12 6.62
CA GLU A 73 -10.61 17.69 7.83
C GLU A 73 -11.04 16.22 7.76
N GLU A 74 -11.58 15.77 6.62
CA GLU A 74 -11.96 14.37 6.42
C GLU A 74 -10.77 13.41 6.53
N ILE A 75 -9.60 13.84 6.02
CA ILE A 75 -8.36 13.08 6.14
C ILE A 75 -7.90 13.03 7.60
N ARG A 76 -7.84 14.19 8.28
CA ARG A 76 -7.38 14.28 9.68
C ARG A 76 -8.22 13.44 10.64
N GLN A 77 -9.54 13.38 10.43
CA GLN A 77 -10.45 12.55 11.23
C GLN A 77 -10.18 11.04 11.08
N ARG A 78 -9.50 10.62 10.02
CA ARG A 78 -9.18 9.22 9.71
C ARG A 78 -7.68 8.91 9.83
N GLU A 79 -6.88 9.90 10.21
CA GLU A 79 -5.42 9.83 10.15
C GLU A 79 -4.84 8.74 11.02
N ILE A 80 -5.40 8.51 12.22
CA ILE A 80 -4.98 7.44 13.14
C ILE A 80 -6.22 6.74 13.68
N GLN A 81 -6.20 5.41 13.66
CA GLN A 81 -7.23 4.54 14.23
C GLN A 81 -6.57 3.45 15.07
N ILE A 82 -7.24 3.05 16.15
CA ILE A 82 -6.76 2.03 17.07
C ILE A 82 -7.84 0.96 17.22
N GLN A 83 -7.45 -0.30 17.06
CA GLN A 83 -8.31 -1.46 17.24
C GLN A 83 -7.62 -2.48 18.15
N GLN A 84 -8.37 -3.05 19.09
CA GLN A 84 -7.86 -4.09 19.99
C GLN A 84 -8.03 -5.48 19.35
N PHE A 85 -6.97 -6.28 19.35
CA PHE A 85 -6.96 -7.68 18.93
C PHE A 85 -6.31 -8.53 20.01
N GLY A 86 -7.13 -9.18 20.85
CA GLY A 86 -6.62 -9.94 21.99
C GLY A 86 -5.78 -9.06 22.93
N ASP A 87 -4.53 -9.46 23.16
CA ASP A 87 -3.56 -8.73 23.97
C ASP A 87 -2.75 -7.67 23.18
N ARG A 88 -3.02 -7.51 21.88
CA ARG A 88 -2.34 -6.57 20.99
C ARG A 88 -3.24 -5.44 20.52
N GLN A 89 -2.62 -4.35 20.11
CA GLN A 89 -3.32 -3.24 19.45
C GLN A 89 -2.85 -3.09 18.01
N LEU A 90 -3.81 -2.99 17.08
CA LEU A 90 -3.56 -2.48 15.75
C LEU A 90 -3.67 -0.96 15.78
N VAL A 91 -2.53 -0.28 15.61
CA VAL A 91 -2.47 1.16 15.39
C VAL A 91 -2.27 1.38 13.89
N SER A 92 -3.32 1.84 13.22
CA SER A 92 -3.27 2.12 11.79
C SER A 92 -3.26 3.63 11.55
N LEU A 93 -2.39 4.10 10.67
CA LEU A 93 -2.33 5.50 10.27
C LEU A 93 -2.25 5.65 8.75
N SER A 94 -2.66 6.79 8.21
CA SER A 94 -2.50 7.01 6.77
C SER A 94 -1.02 7.20 6.42
N GLY A 95 -0.34 8.10 7.13
CA GLY A 95 1.06 8.45 6.90
C GLY A 95 1.22 9.51 5.80
N TRP A 96 2.46 9.93 5.58
CA TRP A 96 2.84 10.89 4.52
C TRP A 96 4.34 10.80 4.23
N TYR A 97 4.91 11.82 3.59
CA TYR A 97 6.34 11.90 3.27
C TYR A 97 6.91 13.30 3.50
N ASP A 98 8.20 13.37 3.78
CA ASP A 98 8.94 14.61 4.12
C ASP A 98 10.22 14.76 3.29
N TYR A 99 10.33 13.99 2.21
CA TYR A 99 11.50 13.94 1.33
C TYR A 99 12.80 13.42 1.95
N SER A 100 12.77 12.88 3.17
CA SER A 100 13.96 12.40 3.89
C SER A 100 14.71 11.23 3.23
N PHE A 101 14.08 10.56 2.25
CA PHE A 101 14.75 9.56 1.42
C PHE A 101 15.66 10.15 0.33
N VAL A 102 15.55 11.45 0.07
CA VAL A 102 16.33 12.18 -0.96
C VAL A 102 16.80 13.53 -0.37
N PRO A 103 17.63 13.51 0.67
CA PRO A 103 18.00 14.69 1.46
C PRO A 103 18.94 15.65 0.74
N GLU A 104 19.53 15.25 -0.37
CA GLU A 104 20.49 16.05 -1.14
C GLU A 104 19.84 17.16 -1.97
N LYS A 105 18.50 17.18 -2.07
CA LYS A 105 17.73 18.21 -2.78
C LYS A 105 16.94 19.07 -1.80
N SER A 106 16.72 20.32 -2.20
CA SER A 106 15.89 21.25 -1.43
C SER A 106 14.40 20.90 -1.49
N GLU A 107 13.64 21.37 -0.49
CA GLU A 107 12.18 21.26 -0.47
C GLU A 107 11.52 21.87 -1.71
N GLU A 108 12.05 23.00 -2.21
CA GLU A 108 11.56 23.65 -3.43
C GLU A 108 11.72 22.76 -4.68
N GLU A 109 12.87 22.09 -4.80
CA GLU A 109 13.12 21.15 -5.90
C GLU A 109 12.17 19.94 -5.85
N HIS A 110 11.91 19.42 -4.65
CA HIS A 110 10.94 18.34 -4.45
C HIS A 110 9.53 18.77 -4.79
N LEU A 111 9.10 19.95 -4.34
CA LEU A 111 7.79 20.50 -4.66
C LEU A 111 7.62 20.68 -6.17
N LYS A 112 8.62 21.22 -6.87
CA LYS A 112 8.60 21.34 -8.33
C LYS A 112 8.45 19.98 -9.02
N ASN A 113 9.16 18.95 -8.55
CA ASN A 113 9.04 17.60 -9.09
C ASN A 113 7.66 16.98 -8.80
N LYS A 114 7.12 17.18 -7.59
CA LYS A 114 5.77 16.73 -7.20
C LYS A 114 4.72 17.29 -8.16
N LEU A 115 4.74 18.62 -8.36
CA LEU A 115 3.79 19.33 -9.23
C LEU A 115 3.86 18.90 -10.70
N LEU A 116 5.01 18.38 -11.16
CA LEU A 116 5.18 17.91 -12.53
C LEU A 116 4.78 16.44 -12.73
N TYR A 117 5.20 15.57 -11.81
CA TYR A 117 5.23 14.13 -12.07
C TYR A 117 4.43 13.29 -11.09
N TRP A 118 4.24 13.74 -9.86
CA TRP A 118 3.69 12.91 -8.80
C TRP A 118 2.17 12.99 -8.73
N PHE A 119 1.51 11.89 -8.35
CA PHE A 119 0.06 11.81 -8.26
C PHE A 119 -0.51 12.85 -7.28
N ASP A 120 0.18 13.02 -6.15
CA ASP A 120 -0.32 13.78 -5.00
C ASP A 120 -0.39 15.29 -5.25
N ARG A 121 0.09 15.77 -6.42
CA ARG A 121 -0.22 17.14 -6.90
C ARG A 121 -1.72 17.40 -7.06
N ARG A 122 -2.52 16.33 -7.14
CA ARG A 122 -3.97 16.37 -7.26
C ARG A 122 -4.68 16.48 -5.91
N LEU A 123 -3.95 16.34 -4.81
CA LEU A 123 -4.49 16.38 -3.45
C LEU A 123 -4.40 17.80 -2.91
N GLU A 124 -5.48 18.26 -2.29
CA GLU A 124 -5.54 19.55 -1.63
C GLU A 124 -5.14 19.38 -0.17
N ARG A 125 -3.85 19.57 0.13
CA ARG A 125 -3.33 19.60 1.50
C ARG A 125 -2.98 21.03 1.90
N THR A 126 -3.25 21.40 3.15
CA THR A 126 -3.15 22.81 3.59
C THR A 126 -1.75 23.26 4.00
N GLU A 127 -0.82 22.33 4.21
CA GLU A 127 0.52 22.57 4.73
C GLU A 127 1.59 21.91 3.83
N SER A 128 2.87 22.18 4.08
CA SER A 128 3.95 21.51 3.34
C SER A 128 4.06 20.03 3.72
N ASP A 129 4.54 19.20 2.79
CA ASP A 129 4.69 17.75 3.00
C ASP A 129 5.54 17.42 4.27
N PRO A 130 6.67 18.12 4.56
CA PRO A 130 7.38 17.94 5.82
C PRO A 130 6.57 18.35 7.07
N THR A 131 5.78 19.43 6.99
CA THR A 131 4.96 19.90 8.11
C THR A 131 3.86 18.90 8.43
N ILE A 132 3.16 18.39 7.41
CA ILE A 132 2.13 17.35 7.55
C ILE A 132 2.73 16.10 8.19
N THR A 133 3.88 15.64 7.68
CA THR A 133 4.56 14.46 8.22
C THR A 133 4.95 14.65 9.68
N ASN A 134 5.45 15.82 10.07
CA ASN A 134 5.78 16.12 11.47
C ASN A 134 4.54 16.13 12.37
N HIS A 135 3.39 16.64 11.89
CA HIS A 135 2.13 16.57 12.62
C HIS A 135 1.68 15.13 12.83
N ILE A 136 1.74 14.29 11.80
CA ILE A 136 1.40 12.86 11.88
C ILE A 136 2.33 12.14 12.85
N LEU A 137 3.65 12.36 12.77
CA LEU A 137 4.62 11.76 13.70
C LEU A 137 4.35 12.16 15.15
N SER A 138 4.02 13.42 15.40
CA SER A 138 3.71 13.93 16.75
C SER A 138 2.41 13.32 17.31
N GLN A 139 1.38 13.22 16.47
CA GLN A 139 0.12 12.57 16.84
C GLN A 139 0.31 11.08 17.11
N LEU A 140 1.05 10.38 16.24
CA LEU A 140 1.38 8.97 16.41
C LEU A 140 2.14 8.75 17.71
N GLU A 141 3.17 9.55 17.98
CA GLU A 141 3.97 9.39 19.20
C GLU A 141 3.12 9.60 20.47
N SER A 142 2.18 10.55 20.43
CA SER A 142 1.22 10.79 21.53
C SER A 142 0.27 9.60 21.77
N VAL A 143 -0.13 8.89 20.71
CA VAL A 143 -0.94 7.66 20.79
C VAL A 143 -0.11 6.49 21.35
N LEU A 144 1.10 6.30 20.83
CA LEU A 144 1.97 5.18 21.23
C LEU A 144 2.41 5.29 22.69
N GLN A 145 2.61 6.50 23.22
CA GLN A 145 2.95 6.73 24.63
C GLN A 145 1.89 6.23 25.62
N GLN A 146 0.63 6.12 25.18
CA GLN A 146 -0.47 5.67 26.03
C GLN A 146 -0.58 4.13 26.07
N THR A 147 0.20 3.43 25.24
CA THR A 147 0.11 2.00 25.05
C THR A 147 1.27 1.26 25.71
N THR A 148 0.95 0.20 26.42
CA THR A 148 1.94 -0.71 27.03
C THR A 148 1.85 -2.14 26.48
N SER A 149 0.79 -2.47 25.75
CA SER A 149 0.63 -3.74 25.04
C SER A 149 1.48 -3.80 23.76
N PRO A 150 1.80 -5.00 23.25
CA PRO A 150 2.40 -5.15 21.92
C PRO A 150 1.54 -4.49 20.83
N ILE A 151 2.20 -3.83 19.89
CA ILE A 151 1.56 -3.06 18.82
C ILE A 151 1.85 -3.71 17.47
N LEU A 152 0.80 -3.87 16.68
CA LEU A 152 0.85 -4.05 15.24
C LEU A 152 0.62 -2.67 14.62
N LEU A 153 1.49 -2.23 13.74
CA LEU A 153 1.38 -0.93 13.11
C LEU A 153 1.06 -1.09 11.62
N SER A 154 0.06 -0.39 11.12
CA SER A 154 -0.26 -0.34 9.69
C SER A 154 -0.17 1.08 9.18
N LEU A 155 0.54 1.30 8.08
CA LEU A 155 0.57 2.59 7.41
C LEU A 155 0.66 2.42 5.90
N HIS A 156 0.23 3.41 5.12
CA HIS A 156 0.37 3.28 3.67
C HIS A 156 1.80 3.56 3.19
N PHE A 157 2.38 4.68 3.64
CA PHE A 157 3.70 5.17 3.19
C PHE A 157 4.88 4.37 3.74
N VAL A 158 6.03 4.45 3.05
CA VAL A 158 7.25 3.73 3.37
C VAL A 158 7.92 4.28 4.63
N PRO A 159 8.10 3.47 5.69
CA PRO A 159 8.65 3.94 6.96
C PRO A 159 10.18 3.83 7.06
N HIS A 160 10.85 3.17 6.10
CA HIS A 160 12.28 2.85 6.17
C HIS A 160 12.91 2.69 4.78
N ASP A 161 14.17 3.12 4.63
CA ASP A 161 14.94 3.10 3.39
C ASP A 161 15.33 1.69 2.88
N ASP A 162 15.25 0.64 3.69
CA ASP A 162 15.44 -0.74 3.23
C ASP A 162 14.37 -1.19 2.22
N PHE A 163 13.31 -0.38 2.07
CA PHE A 163 12.14 -0.65 1.25
C PHE A 163 11.92 0.38 0.14
N ILE A 164 12.95 1.16 -0.21
CA ILE A 164 12.94 1.99 -1.43
C ILE A 164 13.81 1.37 -2.51
N LEU A 165 13.62 1.79 -3.76
CA LEU A 165 14.42 1.32 -4.89
C LEU A 165 15.57 2.27 -5.20
N HIS A 166 16.78 1.73 -5.18
CA HIS A 166 18.00 2.44 -5.58
C HIS A 166 18.29 2.18 -7.06
N HIS A 167 17.57 2.89 -7.94
CA HIS A 167 17.83 2.91 -9.38
C HIS A 167 17.65 4.34 -9.91
N PRO A 168 18.50 4.84 -10.83
CA PRO A 168 18.44 6.23 -11.29
C PRO A 168 17.07 6.69 -11.80
N TYR A 169 16.28 5.76 -12.34
CA TYR A 169 14.90 6.04 -12.76
C TYR A 169 13.94 6.34 -11.59
N PHE A 170 14.09 5.64 -10.47
CA PHE A 170 13.19 5.72 -9.30
C PHE A 170 13.65 6.75 -8.26
N GLU A 171 14.93 7.12 -8.27
CA GLU A 171 15.54 7.98 -7.26
C GLU A 171 14.77 9.28 -6.99
N ARG A 172 14.31 9.97 -8.04
CA ARG A 172 13.51 11.19 -7.88
C ARG A 172 12.13 10.98 -7.25
N PHE A 173 11.59 9.76 -7.33
CA PHE A 173 10.28 9.40 -6.76
C PHE A 173 10.41 8.93 -5.32
N ASN A 174 11.60 8.50 -4.88
CA ASN A 174 11.85 8.09 -3.49
C ASN A 174 11.51 9.20 -2.49
N ALA A 175 11.62 10.47 -2.90
CA ALA A 175 11.24 11.62 -2.07
C ALA A 175 9.76 11.59 -1.64
N PHE A 176 8.89 10.95 -2.42
CA PHE A 176 7.44 10.92 -2.20
C PHE A 176 6.94 9.56 -1.66
N LEU A 177 7.86 8.65 -1.34
CA LEU A 177 7.49 7.30 -0.87
C LEU A 177 7.20 7.25 0.63
N GLY A 178 7.72 8.17 1.43
CA GLY A 178 7.48 8.17 2.87
C GLY A 178 8.54 8.95 3.63
N SER A 179 8.80 8.53 4.86
CA SER A 179 9.73 9.20 5.76
C SER A 179 10.54 8.21 6.59
N ARG A 180 11.85 8.47 6.71
CA ARG A 180 12.75 7.74 7.63
C ARG A 180 12.41 7.97 9.10
N HIS A 181 11.72 9.07 9.42
CA HIS A 181 11.43 9.44 10.80
C HIS A 181 10.39 8.52 11.44
N PHE A 182 9.57 7.82 10.65
CA PHE A 182 8.64 6.80 11.15
C PHE A 182 9.37 5.72 11.92
N HIS A 183 10.39 5.07 11.34
CA HIS A 183 11.15 4.04 12.06
C HIS A 183 11.83 4.56 13.33
N THR A 184 12.31 5.81 13.32
CA THR A 184 12.87 6.45 14.51
C THR A 184 11.86 6.54 15.65
N VAL A 185 10.59 6.78 15.36
CA VAL A 185 9.50 6.70 16.36
C VAL A 185 9.26 5.25 16.75
N PHE A 186 9.15 4.34 15.77
CA PHE A 186 8.69 2.98 16.03
C PHE A 186 9.57 2.21 17.01
N LYS A 187 10.89 2.41 16.93
CA LYS A 187 11.88 1.78 17.83
C LYS A 187 11.73 2.13 19.32
N LYS A 188 11.00 3.19 19.64
CA LYS A 188 10.82 3.66 21.03
C LYS A 188 9.66 2.96 21.75
N TYR A 189 8.80 2.26 21.01
CA TYR A 189 7.53 1.72 21.49
C TYR A 189 7.47 0.20 21.25
N PRO A 190 6.57 -0.55 21.91
CA PRO A 190 6.48 -2.01 21.78
C PRO A 190 5.84 -2.47 20.47
N ILE A 191 6.28 -1.91 19.34
CA ILE A 191 5.85 -2.30 18.00
C ILE A 191 6.58 -3.59 17.61
N THR A 192 5.80 -4.58 17.18
CA THR A 192 6.27 -5.92 16.84
C THR A 192 6.30 -6.13 15.33
N ASP A 193 5.23 -5.72 14.66
CA ASP A 193 5.06 -5.86 13.22
C ASP A 193 4.60 -4.52 12.62
N VAL A 194 5.12 -4.19 11.43
CA VAL A 194 4.76 -3.00 10.63
C VAL A 194 4.33 -3.46 9.24
N ILE A 195 3.12 -3.10 8.81
CA ILE A 195 2.54 -3.48 7.53
C ILE A 195 2.34 -2.22 6.69
N PHE A 196 2.81 -2.23 5.43
CA PHE A 196 2.72 -1.06 4.56
C PHE A 196 2.76 -1.39 3.06
N GLY A 197 2.53 -0.36 2.23
CA GLY A 197 2.32 -0.46 0.79
C GLY A 197 3.09 0.59 -0.03
N HIS A 198 2.37 1.25 -0.96
CA HIS A 198 2.75 2.42 -1.78
C HIS A 198 3.80 2.18 -2.86
N THR A 199 4.84 1.40 -2.58
CA THR A 199 5.92 1.15 -3.57
C THR A 199 5.50 0.28 -4.73
N HIS A 200 4.41 -0.49 -4.59
CA HIS A 200 4.01 -1.57 -5.49
C HIS A 200 5.08 -2.66 -5.66
N HIS A 201 6.09 -2.68 -4.79
CA HIS A 201 7.14 -3.68 -4.77
C HIS A 201 6.97 -4.59 -3.56
N ARG A 202 6.92 -5.90 -3.81
CA ARG A 202 6.85 -6.91 -2.75
C ARG A 202 8.26 -7.16 -2.20
N PHE A 203 8.56 -6.57 -1.05
CA PHE A 203 9.81 -6.84 -0.33
C PHE A 203 9.70 -8.05 0.61
N GLY A 204 8.49 -8.57 0.80
CA GLY A 204 8.22 -9.68 1.71
C GLY A 204 8.25 -9.23 3.17
N SER A 205 8.70 -10.13 4.04
CA SER A 205 8.86 -9.86 5.48
C SER A 205 10.35 -9.74 5.81
N ARG A 206 10.73 -8.70 6.55
CA ARG A 206 12.12 -8.45 6.95
C ARG A 206 12.21 -7.98 8.40
N MET A 207 13.26 -8.37 9.11
CA MET A 207 13.56 -7.85 10.44
C MET A 207 14.48 -6.63 10.31
N VAL A 208 14.09 -5.52 10.93
CA VAL A 208 14.90 -4.30 11.00
C VAL A 208 14.91 -3.80 12.43
N GLU A 209 16.09 -3.80 13.05
CA GLU A 209 16.31 -3.35 14.44
C GLU A 209 15.29 -3.90 15.46
N GLY A 210 14.90 -5.18 15.32
CA GLY A 210 13.98 -5.85 16.24
C GLY A 210 12.49 -5.74 15.89
N ILE A 211 12.12 -4.99 14.84
CA ILE A 211 10.75 -4.87 14.34
C ILE A 211 10.61 -5.65 13.04
N ARG A 212 9.51 -6.38 12.86
CA ARG A 212 9.22 -7.09 11.61
C ARG A 212 8.42 -6.21 10.66
N TYR A 213 8.94 -5.99 9.46
CA TYR A 213 8.30 -5.19 8.42
C TYR A 213 7.74 -6.07 7.33
N HIS A 214 6.54 -5.75 6.84
CA HIS A 214 5.82 -6.47 5.80
C HIS A 214 5.40 -5.51 4.69
N ALA A 215 5.99 -5.69 3.51
CA ALA A 215 5.58 -4.98 2.30
C ALA A 215 5.20 -5.98 1.22
N ARG A 216 3.89 -6.16 1.04
CA ARG A 216 3.27 -7.07 0.07
C ARG A 216 2.15 -6.38 -0.70
N PRO A 217 2.37 -5.19 -1.29
CA PRO A 217 1.34 -4.52 -2.05
C PRO A 217 0.88 -5.37 -3.24
N LEU A 218 -0.39 -5.24 -3.62
CA LEU A 218 -0.91 -5.84 -4.85
C LEU A 218 -0.38 -5.06 -6.06
N GLY A 219 -0.56 -3.74 -6.05
CA GLY A 219 -0.14 -2.84 -7.12
C GLY A 219 -1.03 -2.92 -8.36
N TYR A 220 -0.57 -2.35 -9.48
CA TYR A 220 -1.35 -2.39 -10.73
C TYR A 220 -1.19 -3.73 -11.46
N VAL A 221 -2.22 -4.17 -12.18
CA VAL A 221 -2.24 -5.46 -12.92
C VAL A 221 -1.02 -5.68 -13.83
N ARG A 222 -0.49 -4.60 -14.40
CA ARG A 222 0.72 -4.60 -15.23
C ARG A 222 2.00 -4.96 -14.46
N GLU A 223 2.02 -4.70 -13.16
CA GLU A 223 3.12 -4.94 -12.22
C GLU A 223 3.06 -6.33 -11.57
N TRP A 224 1.86 -6.93 -11.51
CA TRP A 224 1.64 -8.25 -10.90
C TRP A 224 2.60 -9.32 -11.43
N GLU A 225 3.01 -10.24 -10.56
CA GLU A 225 3.92 -11.34 -10.91
C GLU A 225 3.26 -12.28 -11.94
N LEU A 226 1.94 -12.43 -11.87
CA LEU A 226 1.10 -13.11 -12.86
C LEU A 226 1.44 -12.74 -14.31
N CYS A 227 1.68 -11.45 -14.60
CA CYS A 227 2.06 -11.01 -15.95
C CYS A 227 3.43 -11.54 -16.39
N LYS A 228 4.38 -11.65 -15.46
CA LYS A 228 5.71 -12.21 -15.72
C LYS A 228 5.64 -13.72 -15.88
N ASP A 229 4.86 -14.39 -15.05
CA ASP A 229 4.70 -15.84 -15.07
C ASP A 229 3.97 -16.34 -16.32
N PHE A 230 3.01 -15.55 -16.84
CA PHE A 230 2.42 -15.80 -18.14
C PHE A 230 3.50 -15.87 -19.24
N LEU A 231 4.42 -14.90 -19.29
CA LEU A 231 5.46 -14.87 -20.32
C LEU A 231 6.53 -15.96 -20.16
N LYS A 232 6.76 -16.45 -18.93
CA LYS A 232 7.59 -17.64 -18.71
C LYS A 232 6.89 -18.90 -19.25
N THR A 233 5.59 -19.00 -19.04
CA THR A 233 4.77 -20.15 -19.46
C THR A 233 4.52 -20.17 -20.97
N PHE A 234 4.31 -19.00 -21.57
CA PHE A 234 4.04 -18.82 -23.00
C PHE A 234 5.14 -17.97 -23.65
N PRO A 235 6.34 -18.54 -23.88
CA PRO A 235 7.50 -17.79 -24.36
C PRO A 235 7.29 -17.17 -25.75
N SER A 236 6.33 -17.65 -26.55
CA SER A 236 5.95 -17.09 -27.85
C SER A 236 5.46 -15.64 -27.77
N TYR A 237 4.96 -15.18 -26.62
CA TYR A 237 4.51 -13.78 -26.44
C TYR A 237 5.65 -12.85 -26.01
N ARG A 238 6.82 -13.38 -25.63
CA ARG A 238 7.98 -12.58 -25.20
C ARG A 238 8.49 -11.66 -26.31
N PHE A 239 9.11 -10.57 -25.91
CA PHE A 239 9.68 -9.58 -26.81
C PHE A 239 10.74 -8.76 -26.08
N LYS A 240 11.58 -8.05 -26.84
CA LYS A 240 12.77 -7.35 -26.34
C LYS A 240 12.51 -6.42 -25.14
N GLU A 241 11.32 -5.84 -25.03
CA GLU A 241 10.96 -4.85 -24.01
C GLU A 241 9.95 -5.38 -22.98
N ASP A 242 9.82 -6.70 -22.84
CA ASP A 242 8.89 -7.34 -21.88
C ASP A 242 9.25 -7.07 -20.40
N TYR A 243 10.44 -6.52 -20.14
CA TYR A 243 10.83 -5.99 -18.83
C TYR A 243 10.03 -4.74 -18.43
N HIS A 244 9.49 -3.97 -19.38
CA HIS A 244 8.71 -2.76 -19.11
C HIS A 244 7.25 -3.13 -18.79
N PRO A 245 6.75 -2.95 -17.55
CA PRO A 245 5.44 -3.45 -17.12
C PRO A 245 4.29 -3.02 -18.03
N TYR A 246 4.23 -1.73 -18.37
CA TYR A 246 3.21 -1.18 -19.26
C TYR A 246 3.22 -1.83 -20.66
N LYS A 247 4.38 -1.90 -21.33
CA LYS A 247 4.48 -2.49 -22.68
C LYS A 247 4.14 -3.98 -22.65
N ARG A 248 4.61 -4.70 -21.62
CA ARG A 248 4.29 -6.11 -21.40
C ARG A 248 2.79 -6.33 -21.31
N TYR A 249 2.13 -5.64 -20.37
CA TYR A 249 0.71 -5.84 -20.13
C TYR A 249 -0.14 -5.48 -21.35
N ARG A 250 0.15 -4.34 -21.99
CA ARG A 250 -0.57 -3.90 -23.20
C ARG A 250 -0.55 -4.95 -24.33
N LYS A 251 0.55 -5.72 -24.44
CA LYS A 251 0.68 -6.77 -25.47
C LYS A 251 -0.15 -8.02 -25.16
N ILE A 252 -0.36 -8.34 -23.88
CA ILE A 252 -0.98 -9.62 -23.46
C ILE A 252 -2.41 -9.47 -22.95
N GLN A 253 -2.85 -8.28 -22.53
CA GLN A 253 -4.12 -8.07 -21.79
C GLN A 253 -5.40 -8.54 -22.52
N HIS A 254 -5.38 -8.67 -23.85
CA HIS A 254 -6.52 -9.14 -24.65
C HIS A 254 -6.29 -10.51 -25.29
N VAL A 255 -5.17 -11.16 -24.99
CA VAL A 255 -4.85 -12.49 -25.50
C VAL A 255 -5.72 -13.51 -24.76
N PRO A 256 -6.48 -14.38 -25.45
CA PRO A 256 -7.35 -15.37 -24.80
C PRO A 256 -6.60 -16.26 -23.79
N GLU A 257 -5.38 -16.69 -24.13
CA GLU A 257 -4.51 -17.47 -23.25
C GLU A 257 -4.17 -16.73 -21.97
N PHE A 258 -3.93 -15.41 -22.04
CA PHE A 258 -3.66 -14.59 -20.86
C PHE A 258 -4.90 -14.42 -19.98
N ILE A 259 -6.08 -14.22 -20.59
CA ILE A 259 -7.35 -14.09 -19.85
C ILE A 259 -7.63 -15.37 -19.05
N GLU A 260 -7.48 -16.54 -19.68
CA GLU A 260 -7.67 -17.83 -19.01
C GLU A 260 -6.57 -18.13 -17.99
N PHE A 261 -5.32 -17.75 -18.29
CA PHE A 261 -4.23 -17.85 -17.32
C PHE A 261 -4.48 -16.96 -16.10
N LYS A 262 -4.94 -15.71 -16.29
CA LYS A 262 -5.29 -14.78 -15.21
C LYS A 262 -6.33 -15.41 -14.30
N LYS A 263 -7.44 -15.93 -14.85
CA LYS A 263 -8.49 -16.58 -14.05
C LYS A 263 -7.96 -17.70 -13.16
N LYS A 264 -7.03 -18.52 -13.68
CA LYS A 264 -6.44 -19.64 -12.94
C LYS A 264 -5.44 -19.20 -11.87
N GLN A 265 -4.73 -18.11 -12.09
CA GLN A 265 -3.63 -17.66 -11.22
C GLN A 265 -4.01 -16.51 -10.28
N LEU A 266 -5.20 -15.91 -10.44
CA LEU A 266 -5.60 -14.73 -9.66
C LEU A 266 -5.62 -15.01 -8.15
N LYS A 267 -6.14 -16.17 -7.73
CA LYS A 267 -6.10 -16.60 -6.32
C LYS A 267 -4.66 -16.57 -5.78
N LYS A 268 -3.71 -17.12 -6.54
CA LYS A 268 -2.30 -17.15 -6.13
C LYS A 268 -1.69 -15.75 -6.05
N GLU A 269 -2.01 -14.88 -7.00
CA GLU A 269 -1.57 -13.48 -6.99
C GLU A 269 -2.09 -12.73 -5.74
N PHE A 270 -3.35 -12.95 -5.35
CA PHE A 270 -3.90 -12.40 -4.11
C PHE A 270 -3.23 -12.98 -2.87
N GLN A 271 -3.01 -14.30 -2.81
CA GLN A 271 -2.28 -14.93 -1.70
C GLN A 271 -0.88 -14.34 -1.51
N ASP A 272 -0.17 -14.05 -2.59
CA ASP A 272 1.17 -13.45 -2.52
C ASP A 272 1.17 -12.00 -2.03
N ALA A 273 0.04 -11.30 -2.17
CA ALA A 273 -0.21 -9.96 -1.64
C ALA A 273 -0.79 -9.95 -0.21
N LEU A 274 -1.02 -11.13 0.41
CA LEU A 274 -1.44 -11.22 1.80
C LEU A 274 -0.26 -11.17 2.77
N THR A 275 -0.44 -10.42 3.84
CA THR A 275 0.28 -10.59 5.10
C THR A 275 -0.71 -11.19 6.08
N ILE A 276 -0.45 -12.41 6.53
CA ILE A 276 -1.28 -13.12 7.51
C ILE A 276 -0.52 -13.12 8.82
N LEU A 277 -1.19 -12.72 9.90
CA LEU A 277 -0.66 -12.68 11.26
C LEU A 277 -1.59 -13.49 12.15
N ASP A 278 -1.04 -14.48 12.84
CA ASP A 278 -1.75 -15.21 13.88
C ASP A 278 -1.57 -14.45 15.20
N LEU A 279 -2.67 -13.88 15.70
CA LEU A 279 -2.68 -12.98 16.86
C LEU A 279 -3.08 -13.70 18.14
#